data_AF-A0AAV3JJF8-F1
#
_entry.id   AF-A0AAV3JJF8-F1
#
_cell.length_a   1.000
_cell.length_b   1.000
_cell.length_c   1.000
_cell.angle_alpha   90.00
_cell.angle_beta   90.00
_cell.angle_gamma   90.00
#
_symmetry.space_group_name_H-M   'P 1'
#
loop_
_entity.id
_entity.type
_entity.pdbx_description
1 polymer ?
#
loop_
_entity_poly.entity_id
_entity_poly.type
_entity_poly.pdbx_seq_one_letter_code
_entity_poly.pdbx_strand_id
1 'polypeptide(L)'
;MVFGNVWQKSSALYIFHLRGNQKTSGELSRKEGGKLFGSGSRAPIAITLFVKNPDSKNRGQILFHDVGDYLSREDKLQKLIEFKSIQGITEKKAG
;
A
#
# COMPACT_ATOMS: atom_id res chain seq x y z
N MET A 1 3.94 10.67 0.63
CA MET A 1 2.77 10.88 -0.23
C MET A 1 1.93 11.97 0.41
N VAL A 2 1.52 13.00 -0.33
CA VAL A 2 0.68 14.09 0.20
C VAL A 2 -0.64 14.05 -0.56
N PHE A 3 -1.71 13.72 0.15
CA PHE A 3 -3.07 13.82 -0.34
C PHE A 3 -3.59 15.15 0.18
N GLY A 4 -3.86 16.14 -0.68
CA GLY A 4 -4.46 17.39 -0.24
C GLY A 4 -5.86 17.18 0.37
N ASN A 5 -6.73 18.17 0.24
CA ASN A 5 -8.08 18.12 0.85
C ASN A 5 -9.02 17.04 0.28
N VAL A 6 -8.55 16.22 -0.68
CA VAL A 6 -9.31 15.13 -1.30
C VAL A 6 -9.74 14.09 -0.28
N TRP A 7 -8.87 13.71 0.67
CA TRP A 7 -9.20 12.64 1.62
C TRP A 7 -10.38 13.00 2.53
N GLN A 8 -10.53 14.29 2.86
CA GLN A 8 -11.58 14.77 3.76
C GLN A 8 -13.00 14.55 3.19
N LYS A 9 -13.11 14.46 1.86
CA LYS A 9 -14.36 14.20 1.14
C LYS A 9 -14.63 12.72 0.90
N SER A 10 -13.67 11.85 1.21
CA SER A 10 -13.80 10.41 1.07
C SER A 10 -14.37 9.79 2.34
N SER A 11 -15.12 8.72 2.18
CA SER A 11 -15.61 7.90 3.30
C SER A 11 -14.46 7.05 3.85
N ALA A 12 -13.65 6.49 2.95
CA ALA A 12 -12.45 5.73 3.29
C ALA A 12 -11.31 5.93 2.27
N LEU A 13 -10.09 5.78 2.74
CA LEU A 13 -8.84 5.80 1.98
C LEU A 13 -8.07 4.51 2.28
N TYR A 14 -7.95 3.63 1.30
CA TYR A 14 -7.16 2.40 1.43
C TYR A 14 -5.77 2.64 0.84
N ILE A 15 -4.73 2.40 1.61
CA ILE A 15 -3.33 2.54 1.20
C ILE A 15 -2.65 1.19 1.39
N PHE A 16 -2.22 0.59 0.29
CA PHE A 16 -1.42 -0.63 0.29
C PHE A 16 0.02 -0.28 -0.13
N HIS A 17 0.92 -0.19 0.85
CA HIS A 17 2.29 0.23 0.68
C HIS A 17 3.16 -0.96 0.27
N LEU A 18 3.65 -0.94 -0.97
CA LEU A 18 4.43 -2.01 -1.59
C LEU A 18 5.95 -1.87 -1.36
N ARG A 19 6.38 -0.80 -0.69
CA ARG A 19 7.81 -0.51 -0.43
C ARG A 19 8.61 -0.44 -1.73
N GLY A 20 9.90 -0.79 -1.68
CA GLY A 20 10.81 -0.82 -2.82
C GLY A 20 11.58 0.49 -3.03
N ASN A 21 11.70 1.33 -2.00
CA ASN A 21 12.52 2.54 -2.06
C ASN A 21 14.01 2.18 -2.15
N GLN A 22 14.58 2.35 -3.34
CA GLN A 22 16.00 2.10 -3.61
C GLN A 22 16.84 3.39 -3.64
N LYS A 23 16.37 4.45 -2.98
CA LYS A 23 17.16 5.64 -2.67
C LYS A 23 17.74 5.61 -1.24
N THR A 24 17.48 4.54 -0.50
CA THR A 24 18.00 4.29 0.85
C THR A 24 19.21 3.35 0.78
N SER A 25 19.91 3.17 1.91
CA SER A 25 21.10 2.32 2.02
C SER A 25 21.06 1.46 3.27
N GLY A 26 21.94 0.46 3.34
CA GLY A 26 22.09 -0.42 4.49
C GLY A 26 20.83 -1.22 4.81
N GLU A 27 20.56 -1.39 6.10
CA GLU A 27 19.45 -2.20 6.60
C GLU A 27 18.08 -1.69 6.15
N LEU A 28 17.93 -0.37 6.01
CA LEU A 28 16.69 0.21 5.49
C LEU A 28 16.41 -0.22 4.05
N SER A 29 17.43 -0.24 3.18
CA SER A 29 17.29 -0.71 1.80
C SER A 29 16.95 -2.21 1.73
N ARG A 30 17.52 -3.01 2.64
CA ARG A 30 17.18 -4.44 2.78
C ARG A 30 15.72 -4.63 3.17
N LYS A 31 15.22 -3.87 4.13
CA LYS A 31 13.81 -3.89 4.57
C LYS A 31 12.83 -3.46 3.48
N GLU A 32 13.24 -2.51 2.62
CA GLU A 32 12.43 -2.09 1.47
C GLU A 32 12.26 -3.21 0.43
N GLY A 33 13.24 -4.11 0.34
CA GLY A 33 13.20 -5.28 -0.54
C GLY A 33 13.19 -4.94 -2.03
N GLY A 34 12.60 -5.83 -2.83
CA GLY A 34 12.56 -5.73 -4.28
C GLY A 34 11.77 -4.54 -4.82
N LYS A 35 12.26 -3.91 -5.90
CA LYS A 35 11.54 -2.87 -6.66
C LYS A 35 10.43 -3.48 -7.50
N LEU A 36 9.25 -2.88 -7.50
CA LEU A 36 8.11 -3.37 -8.30
C LEU A 36 8.34 -3.22 -9.82
N PHE A 37 8.95 -2.11 -10.24
CA PHE A 37 9.18 -1.77 -11.65
C PHE A 37 10.63 -1.93 -12.10
N GLY A 38 11.43 -2.76 -11.41
CA GLY A 38 12.80 -3.08 -11.84
C GLY A 38 13.68 -1.84 -12.03
N SER A 39 14.27 -1.66 -13.22
CA SER A 39 15.06 -0.47 -13.58
C SER A 39 14.21 0.77 -13.87
N GLY A 40 12.91 0.62 -14.12
CA GLY A 40 12.01 1.72 -14.49
C GLY A 40 11.67 2.69 -13.35
N SER A 41 11.89 2.31 -12.09
CA SER A 41 11.72 3.23 -10.95
C SER A 41 12.53 2.79 -9.73
N ARG A 42 13.01 3.78 -8.96
CA ARG A 42 13.66 3.59 -7.65
C ARG A 42 12.81 4.10 -6.48
N ALA A 43 11.64 4.67 -6.76
CA ALA A 43 10.75 5.24 -5.75
C ALA A 43 9.93 4.14 -5.05
N PRO A 44 9.53 4.34 -3.78
CA PRO A 44 8.54 3.47 -3.15
C PRO A 44 7.22 3.52 -3.92
N ILE A 45 6.54 2.38 -4.00
CA ILE A 45 5.24 2.25 -4.66
C ILE A 45 4.16 2.00 -3.61
N ALA A 46 2.99 2.58 -3.82
CA ALA A 46 1.79 2.26 -3.06
C ALA A 46 0.59 2.26 -4.02
N ILE A 47 -0.35 1.35 -3.77
CA ILE A 47 -1.67 1.36 -4.41
C ILE A 47 -2.60 2.09 -3.45
N THR A 48 -3.34 3.07 -3.94
CA THR A 48 -4.25 3.87 -3.12
C THR A 48 -5.63 3.91 -3.75
N LEU A 49 -6.66 3.57 -2.97
CA LEU A 49 -8.07 3.64 -3.38
C LEU A 49 -8.81 4.65 -2.52
N PHE A 50 -9.45 5.60 -3.18
CA PHE A 50 -10.33 6.59 -2.56
C PHE A 50 -11.77 6.13 -2.71
N VAL A 51 -12.44 5.84 -1.60
CA VAL A 51 -13.84 5.45 -1.59
C VAL A 51 -14.68 6.63 -1.14
N LYS A 52 -15.61 7.06 -2.01
CA LYS A 52 -16.62 8.06 -1.68
C LYS A 52 -17.98 7.39 -1.66
N ASN A 53 -18.54 7.26 -0.47
CA ASN A 53 -19.87 6.73 -0.22
C ASN A 53 -20.69 7.81 0.52
N PRO A 54 -21.62 8.51 -0.17
CA PRO A 54 -22.48 9.53 0.43
C PRO A 54 -23.29 9.04 1.63
N ASP A 55 -23.67 7.77 1.64
CA ASP A 55 -24.51 7.14 2.66
C ASP A 55 -23.69 6.62 3.85
N SER A 56 -22.35 6.66 3.75
CA SER A 56 -21.47 6.27 4.84
C SER A 56 -21.53 7.26 5.99
N LYS A 57 -21.84 6.75 7.18
CA LYS A 57 -21.72 7.49 8.45
C LYS A 57 -20.26 7.82 8.80
N ASN A 58 -19.33 7.01 8.29
CA ASN A 58 -17.90 7.19 8.48
C ASN A 58 -17.33 8.11 7.39
N ARG A 59 -16.50 9.08 7.79
CA ARG A 59 -15.73 9.94 6.87
C ARG A 59 -14.27 9.96 7.23
N GLY A 60 -13.43 10.06 6.20
CA GLY A 60 -11.99 10.23 6.35
C GLY A 60 -11.27 9.04 7.00
N GLN A 61 -11.83 7.82 6.97
CA GLN A 61 -11.11 6.66 7.51
C GLN A 61 -9.89 6.35 6.65
N ILE A 62 -8.73 6.15 7.28
CA ILE A 62 -7.49 5.78 6.58
C ILE A 62 -7.13 4.35 6.98
N LEU A 63 -7.15 3.45 6.00
CA LEU A 63 -6.79 2.05 6.16
C LEU A 63 -5.43 1.81 5.49
N PHE A 64 -4.38 1.77 6.31
CA PHE A 64 -3.03 1.52 5.85
C PHE A 64 -2.64 0.04 6.04
N HIS A 65 -2.01 -0.53 5.03
CA HIS A 65 -1.41 -1.85 5.07
C HIS A 65 -0.03 -1.79 4.43
N ASP A 66 0.96 -2.33 5.13
CA ASP A 66 2.33 -2.50 4.65
C ASP A 66 2.51 -3.95 4.16
N VAL A 67 3.07 -4.12 2.97
CA VAL A 67 3.32 -5.45 2.39
C VAL A 67 4.30 -6.30 3.23
N GLY A 68 5.21 -5.65 3.96
CA GLY A 68 6.21 -6.29 4.84
C GLY A 68 7.67 -6.10 4.43
N ASP A 69 8.59 -6.34 5.39
CA ASP A 69 10.03 -6.20 5.22
C ASP A 69 10.64 -7.34 4.37
N TYR A 70 11.76 -7.05 3.70
CA TYR A 70 12.65 -8.02 3.01
C TYR A 70 12.03 -8.85 1.88
N LEU A 71 10.86 -8.47 1.37
CA LEU A 71 10.19 -9.20 0.31
C LEU A 71 10.80 -8.93 -1.06
N SER A 72 10.94 -9.98 -1.88
CA SER A 72 11.29 -9.84 -3.29
C SER A 72 10.15 -9.18 -4.07
N ARG A 73 10.40 -8.84 -5.34
CA ARG A 73 9.34 -8.30 -6.21
C ARG A 73 8.25 -9.34 -6.41
N GLU A 74 8.64 -10.59 -6.62
CA GLU A 74 7.77 -11.73 -6.89
C GLU A 74 6.89 -12.02 -5.67
N ASP A 75 7.45 -11.99 -4.45
CA ASP A 75 6.67 -12.16 -3.22
C ASP A 75 5.61 -11.07 -3.05
N LYS A 76 5.95 -9.82 -3.38
CA LYS A 76 5.01 -8.69 -3.31
C LYS A 76 3.88 -8.84 -4.32
N LEU A 77 4.19 -9.25 -5.55
CA LEU A 77 3.19 -9.52 -6.59
C LEU A 77 2.31 -10.72 -6.21
N GLN A 78 2.89 -11.75 -5.62
CA GLN A 78 2.15 -12.92 -5.14
C GLN A 78 1.16 -12.54 -4.02
N LYS A 79 1.57 -11.69 -3.08
CA LYS A 79 0.66 -11.14 -2.06
C LYS A 79 -0.51 -10.38 -2.68
N LEU A 80 -0.28 -9.57 -3.72
CA LEU A 80 -1.36 -8.88 -4.43
C LEU A 80 -2.36 -9.87 -5.05
N ILE A 81 -1.86 -10.95 -5.65
CA ILE A 81 -2.68 -12.01 -6.24
C ILE A 81 -3.48 -12.74 -5.16
N GLU A 82 -2.85 -13.07 -4.03
CA GLU A 82 -3.50 -13.74 -2.90
C GLU A 82 -4.60 -12.90 -2.26
N PHE A 83 -4.34 -11.61 -2.06
CA PHE A 83 -5.32 -10.71 -1.46
C PHE A 83 -6.56 -10.55 -2.35
N LYS A 84 -6.40 -10.58 -3.68
CA LYS A 84 -7.44 -10.47 -4.74
C LYS A 84 -8.24 -9.17 -4.74
N SER A 85 -8.48 -8.54 -3.58
CA SER A 85 -9.32 -7.37 -3.37
C SER A 85 -8.94 -6.64 -2.08
N ILE A 86 -9.50 -5.45 -1.87
CA ILE A 86 -9.35 -4.72 -0.60
C ILE A 86 -9.87 -5.51 0.61
N GLN A 87 -10.90 -6.35 0.43
CA GLN A 87 -11.48 -7.16 1.50
C GLN A 87 -10.47 -8.19 2.00
N GLY A 88 -9.77 -8.88 1.07
CA GLY A 88 -8.73 -9.84 1.43
C GLY A 88 -7.54 -9.20 2.16
N ILE A 89 -7.24 -7.92 1.90
CA ILE A 89 -6.24 -7.16 2.64
C ILE A 89 -6.70 -6.89 4.09
N THR A 90 -7.97 -6.57 4.29
CA THR A 90 -8.52 -6.27 5.63
C THR A 90 -8.69 -7.52 6.50
N GLU A 91 -9.07 -8.65 5.92
CA GLU A 91 -9.31 -9.90 6.67
C GLU A 91 -8.02 -10.53 7.19
N LYS A 92 -6.92 -10.46 6.42
CA LYS A 92 -5.59 -10.92 6.85
C LYS A 92 -4.96 -10.11 7.97
N LYS A 93 -5.55 -8.97 8.35
CA LYS A 93 -5.11 -8.13 9.48
C LYS A 93 -5.71 -8.58 10.83
N ALA A 94 -6.68 -9.50 10.80
CA ALA A 94 -7.44 -9.97 11.97
C ALA A 94 -6.96 -11.33 12.53
N GLY A 95 -5.84 -11.86 12.03
CA GLY A 95 -5.16 -13.04 12.57
C GLY A 95 -3.67 -12.78 12.69
#